data_AF-A0A3C0YA02-F1
#
_entry.id   AF-A0A3C0YA02-F1
#
_cell.length_a   1.000
_cell.length_b   1.000
_cell.length_c   1.000
_cell.angle_alpha   90.00
_cell.angle_beta   90.00
_cell.angle_gamma   90.00
#
_symmetry.space_group_name_H-M   'P 1'
#
loop_
_entity.id
_entity.type
_entity.pdbx_description
1 polymer ?
#
loop_
_entity_poly.entity_id
_entity_poly.type
_entity_poly.pdbx_seq_one_letter_code
_entity_poly.pdbx_strand_id
1 'polypeptide(L)'
;MKLKLLGALLALACSTLYAQTVEVKDAWVRATVPGQKGTGAFMSITAKDGAKLVGASFPVAGVAQVHEMKMDGDIMKMRAMPSLDLPAGQTVQLKPGGYHVMMMDLKQTLPKGSTVPLTLRFK
;
A
#
# COMPACT_ATOMS: atom_id res chain seq x y z
N MET A 1 -47.34 -29.77 -39.27
CA MET A 1 -46.08 -29.01 -39.40
C MET A 1 -45.63 -28.57 -38.01
N LYS A 2 -44.39 -28.91 -37.62
CA LYS A 2 -43.83 -28.71 -36.28
C LYS A 2 -43.23 -27.30 -36.18
N LEU A 3 -43.77 -26.43 -35.33
CA LEU A 3 -43.17 -25.11 -35.05
C LEU A 3 -42.21 -25.25 -33.87
N LYS A 4 -40.92 -25.08 -34.13
CA LYS A 4 -39.84 -25.25 -33.15
C LYS A 4 -39.72 -24.00 -32.25
N LEU A 5 -39.79 -24.21 -30.94
CA LEU A 5 -39.32 -23.28 -29.91
C LEU A 5 -37.82 -23.01 -30.12
N LEU A 6 -37.41 -21.75 -30.12
CA LEU A 6 -36.00 -21.35 -29.95
C LEU A 6 -35.94 -20.26 -28.87
N GLY A 7 -35.82 -20.69 -27.62
CA GLY A 7 -35.54 -19.81 -26.50
C GLY A 7 -34.03 -19.53 -26.45
N ALA A 8 -33.64 -18.28 -26.69
CA ALA A 8 -32.28 -17.82 -26.48
C ALA A 8 -32.09 -17.47 -25.00
N LEU A 9 -31.40 -18.35 -24.27
CA LEU A 9 -31.01 -18.09 -22.88
C LEU A 9 -29.74 -17.23 -22.89
N LEU A 10 -29.90 -15.94 -22.61
CA LEU A 10 -28.79 -15.00 -22.45
C LEU A 10 -28.09 -15.28 -21.11
N ALA A 11 -26.96 -15.97 -21.15
CA ALA A 11 -26.13 -16.21 -19.97
C ALA A 11 -25.49 -14.90 -19.51
N LEU A 12 -26.02 -14.32 -18.42
CA LEU A 12 -25.37 -13.23 -17.69
C LEU A 12 -24.06 -13.76 -17.09
N ALA A 13 -22.93 -13.39 -17.67
CA ALA A 13 -21.63 -13.55 -17.03
C ALA A 13 -21.57 -12.57 -15.85
N CYS A 14 -21.91 -13.06 -14.65
CA CYS A 14 -21.70 -12.34 -13.40
C CYS A 14 -20.19 -12.26 -13.16
N SER A 15 -19.56 -11.17 -13.57
CA SER A 15 -18.21 -10.84 -13.13
C SER A 15 -18.27 -10.59 -11.63
N THR A 16 -17.66 -11.49 -10.86
CA THR A 16 -17.45 -11.28 -9.42
C THR A 16 -16.57 -10.03 -9.27
N LEU A 17 -17.21 -8.91 -8.90
CA LEU A 17 -16.48 -7.77 -8.36
C LEU A 17 -15.79 -8.29 -7.10
N TYR A 18 -14.49 -8.52 -7.18
CA TYR A 18 -13.66 -8.57 -5.98
C TYR A 18 -13.75 -7.20 -5.34
N ALA A 19 -14.65 -7.06 -4.37
CA ALA A 19 -14.67 -5.88 -3.51
C ALA A 19 -13.24 -5.72 -2.99
N GLN A 20 -12.62 -4.58 -3.28
CA GLN A 20 -11.30 -4.28 -2.74
C GLN A 20 -11.42 -4.32 -1.22
N THR A 21 -10.88 -5.37 -0.61
CA THR A 21 -10.92 -5.58 0.84
C THR A 21 -10.02 -4.60 1.57
N VAL A 22 -9.16 -3.88 0.85
CA VAL A 22 -8.26 -2.87 1.39
C VAL A 22 -8.41 -1.57 0.62
N GLU A 23 -8.71 -0.49 1.33
CA GLU A 23 -8.71 0.88 0.83
C GLU A 23 -7.41 1.57 1.24
N VAL A 24 -6.82 2.33 0.30
CA VAL A 24 -5.64 3.16 0.54
C VAL A 24 -5.95 4.59 0.14
N LYS A 25 -5.76 5.53 1.06
CA LYS A 25 -6.06 6.96 0.89
C LYS A 25 -4.85 7.82 1.23
N ASP A 26 -4.86 9.04 0.69
CA ASP A 26 -3.88 10.09 1.00
C ASP A 26 -2.43 9.63 0.88
N ALA A 27 -2.14 8.81 -0.13
CA ALA A 27 -0.81 8.28 -0.33
C ALA A 27 0.14 9.37 -0.87
N TRP A 28 1.24 9.60 -0.17
CA TRP A 28 2.29 10.53 -0.59
C TRP A 28 3.67 10.04 -0.18
N VAL A 29 4.69 10.52 -0.90
CA VAL A 29 6.09 10.28 -0.58
C VAL A 29 6.76 11.61 -0.23
N ARG A 30 7.63 11.60 0.78
CA ARG A 30 8.43 12.78 1.09
C ARG A 30 9.42 13.05 -0.04
N ALA A 31 9.39 14.29 -0.55
CA ALA A 31 10.32 14.75 -1.57
C ALA A 31 11.77 14.66 -1.07
N THR A 32 12.69 14.43 -2.00
CA THR A 32 14.11 14.24 -1.70
C THR A 32 14.96 15.29 -2.38
N VAL A 33 16.16 15.52 -1.83
CA VAL A 33 17.19 16.37 -2.45
C VAL A 33 18.24 15.51 -3.18
N PRO A 34 19.04 16.08 -4.10
CA PRO A 34 20.14 15.37 -4.73
C PRO A 34 21.08 14.72 -3.70
N GLY A 35 21.47 13.46 -3.94
CA GLY A 35 22.34 12.69 -3.05
C GLY A 35 21.62 11.94 -1.92
N GLN A 36 20.35 12.25 -1.62
CA GLN A 36 19.57 11.53 -0.61
C GLN A 36 19.25 10.10 -1.06
N LYS A 37 19.58 9.10 -0.24
CA LYS A 37 19.47 7.66 -0.58
C LYS A 37 18.22 6.97 -0.04
N GLY A 38 17.46 7.63 0.83
CA GLY A 38 16.21 7.07 1.35
C GLY A 38 15.17 8.13 1.71
N THR A 39 13.92 7.71 1.73
CA THR A 39 12.76 8.56 2.07
C THR A 39 11.60 7.73 2.59
N GLY A 40 10.59 8.38 3.16
CA GLY A 40 9.37 7.72 3.65
C GLY A 40 8.18 7.96 2.72
N ALA A 41 7.38 6.91 2.54
CA ALA A 41 6.03 6.98 1.99
C ALA A 41 4.98 6.76 3.08
N PHE A 42 3.89 7.51 2.97
CA PHE A 42 2.86 7.70 3.98
C PHE A 42 1.49 7.57 3.31
N MET A 43 0.51 7.06 4.05
CA MET A 43 -0.85 6.78 3.54
C MET A 43 -1.76 6.37 4.70
N SER A 44 -3.07 6.39 4.47
CA SER A 44 -4.06 5.76 5.34
C SER A 44 -4.51 4.44 4.72
N ILE A 45 -4.50 3.36 5.48
CA ILE A 45 -4.90 2.03 5.01
C ILE A 45 -6.05 1.50 5.86
N THR A 46 -7.14 1.08 5.23
CA THR A 46 -8.29 0.47 5.91
C THR A 46 -8.58 -0.87 5.27
N ALA A 47 -8.47 -1.95 6.05
CA ALA A 47 -8.84 -3.29 5.59
C ALA A 47 -10.23 -3.65 6.12
N LYS A 48 -11.21 -3.90 5.24
CA LYS A 48 -12.59 -4.22 5.61
C LYS A 48 -12.67 -5.46 6.50
N ASP A 49 -12.02 -6.55 6.08
CA ASP A 49 -12.08 -7.86 6.76
C ASP A 49 -10.84 -8.12 7.66
N GLY A 50 -9.97 -7.10 7.79
CA GLY A 50 -8.67 -7.23 8.41
C GLY A 50 -7.62 -7.78 7.46
N ALA A 51 -6.35 -7.43 7.68
CA ALA A 51 -5.23 -7.88 6.88
C ALA A 51 -3.89 -7.65 7.62
N LYS A 52 -2.80 -8.09 7.02
CA LYS A 52 -1.44 -7.68 7.38
C LYS A 52 -0.75 -7.08 6.17
N LEU A 53 -0.22 -5.87 6.30
CA LEU A 53 0.70 -5.32 5.31
C LEU A 53 2.08 -5.97 5.50
N VAL A 54 2.49 -6.83 4.57
CA VAL A 54 3.73 -7.62 4.68
C VAL A 54 4.86 -7.11 3.79
N GLY A 55 4.61 -6.06 3.02
CA GLY A 55 5.66 -5.40 2.26
C GLY A 55 5.17 -4.41 1.23
N ALA A 56 6.13 -3.70 0.66
CA ALA A 56 5.92 -2.76 -0.42
C ALA A 56 7.01 -2.93 -1.49
N SER A 57 6.85 -2.28 -2.63
CA SER A 57 7.89 -2.10 -3.63
C SER A 57 7.64 -0.85 -4.46
N PHE A 58 8.73 -0.24 -4.90
CA PHE A 58 8.73 0.90 -5.80
C PHE A 58 9.78 0.66 -6.88
N PRO A 59 9.51 0.95 -8.17
CA PRO A 59 10.53 0.84 -9.22
C PRO A 59 11.76 1.73 -8.97
N VAL A 60 11.53 2.87 -8.32
CA VAL A 60 12.55 3.92 -8.05
C VAL A 60 13.42 3.65 -6.82
N ALA A 61 13.14 2.59 -6.05
CA ALA A 61 13.90 2.21 -4.87
C ALA A 61 14.43 0.79 -5.02
N GLY A 62 15.64 0.52 -4.52
CA GLY A 62 16.17 -0.84 -4.44
C GLY A 62 15.50 -1.66 -3.34
N VAL A 63 15.15 -1.01 -2.23
CA VAL A 63 14.53 -1.66 -1.06
C VAL A 63 13.34 -0.84 -0.56
N ALA A 64 12.26 -1.53 -0.19
CA ALA A 64 11.09 -0.95 0.45
C ALA A 64 10.64 -1.81 1.63
N GLN A 65 10.55 -1.22 2.81
CA GLN A 65 10.25 -1.91 4.06
C GLN A 65 9.19 -1.17 4.86
N VAL A 66 8.36 -1.89 5.59
CA VAL A 66 7.44 -1.28 6.56
C VAL A 66 8.21 -1.01 7.84
N HIS A 67 8.17 0.22 8.34
CA HIS A 67 8.91 0.65 9.53
C HIS A 67 7.96 1.23 10.58
N GLU A 68 8.32 1.09 11.85
CA GLU A 68 7.76 1.84 12.98
C GLU A 68 8.76 2.88 13.50
N MET A 69 8.24 3.94 14.11
CA MET A 69 9.02 4.79 15.02
C MET A 69 8.67 4.37 16.44
N LYS A 70 9.66 3.95 17.21
CA LYS A 70 9.47 3.53 18.60
C LYS A 70 10.50 4.17 19.51
N MET A 71 10.07 4.58 20.70
CA MET A 71 10.99 5.02 21.74
C MET A 71 11.80 3.83 22.25
N ASP A 72 13.11 4.02 22.31
CA ASP A 72 14.07 3.10 22.91
C ASP A 72 14.92 3.92 23.89
N GLY A 73 14.50 3.90 25.16
CA GLY A 73 14.91 4.91 26.15
C GLY A 73 14.41 6.29 25.74
N ASP A 74 15.31 7.27 25.72
CA ASP A 74 15.02 8.65 25.32
C ASP A 74 15.20 8.91 23.82
N ILE A 75 15.50 7.88 23.03
CA ILE A 75 15.78 8.00 21.60
C ILE A 75 14.63 7.40 20.79
N MET A 76 14.08 8.19 19.88
CA MET A 76 13.14 7.69 18.88
C MET A 76 13.90 6.96 17.77
N LYS A 77 13.64 5.66 17.58
CA LYS A 77 14.32 4.83 16.57
C LYS A 77 13.35 4.35 15.50
N MET A 78 13.83 4.37 14.25
CA MET A 78 13.20 3.69 13.12
C MET A 78 13.53 2.20 13.17
N ARG A 79 12.53 1.33 13.04
CA ARG A 79 12.72 -0.13 13.01
C ARG A 79 11.89 -0.76 11.90
N ALA A 80 12.53 -1.61 11.09
CA ALA A 80 11.86 -2.45 10.12
C ALA A 80 10.98 -3.51 10.79
N MET A 81 9.80 -3.75 10.22
CA MET A 81 8.82 -4.73 10.68
C MET A 81 8.57 -5.77 9.59
N PRO A 82 8.43 -7.06 9.95
CA PRO A 82 8.07 -8.10 8.98
C PRO A 82 6.63 -7.95 8.46
N SER A 83 5.75 -7.35 9.27
CA SER A 83 4.39 -7.03 8.91
C SER A 83 3.81 -5.94 9.81
N LEU A 84 2.83 -5.20 9.29
CA LEU A 84 1.98 -4.28 10.05
C LEU A 84 0.55 -4.80 10.05
N ASP A 85 -0.02 -4.97 11.23
CA ASP A 85 -1.40 -5.42 11.39
C ASP A 85 -2.39 -4.33 10.98
N LEU A 86 -3.42 -4.72 10.23
CA LEU A 86 -4.53 -3.88 9.79
C LEU A 86 -5.81 -4.49 10.36
N PRO A 87 -6.27 -4.06 11.54
CA PRO A 87 -7.49 -4.59 12.14
C PRO A 87 -8.72 -4.32 11.24
N ALA A 88 -9.67 -5.25 11.24
CA ALA A 88 -10.87 -5.16 10.40
C ALA A 88 -11.65 -3.87 10.65
N GLY A 89 -11.98 -3.16 9.56
CA GLY A 89 -12.72 -1.89 9.57
C GLY A 89 -11.96 -0.70 10.15
N GLN A 90 -10.73 -0.88 10.64
CA GLN A 90 -9.96 0.20 11.27
C GLN A 90 -8.96 0.81 10.29
N THR A 91 -8.86 2.13 10.33
CA THR A 91 -7.86 2.87 9.57
C THR A 91 -6.54 2.90 10.33
N VAL A 92 -5.50 2.33 9.74
CA VAL A 92 -4.13 2.43 10.21
C VAL A 92 -3.42 3.53 9.42
N GLN A 93 -2.92 4.54 10.13
CA GLN A 93 -2.21 5.66 9.52
C GLN A 93 -0.71 5.41 9.49
N LEU A 94 -0.15 5.43 8.28
CA LEU A 94 1.28 5.54 8.05
C LEU A 94 1.60 7.03 7.91
N LYS A 95 2.25 7.61 8.92
CA LYS A 95 2.52 9.05 9.03
C LYS A 95 3.93 9.33 9.57
N PRO A 96 4.48 10.54 9.35
CA PRO A 96 5.73 10.94 9.97
C PRO A 96 5.69 10.76 11.50
N GLY A 97 6.74 10.18 12.08
CA GLY A 97 6.80 9.89 13.52
C GLY A 97 6.03 8.63 13.96
N GLY A 98 5.42 7.88 13.04
CA GLY A 98 4.75 6.61 13.30
C GLY A 98 5.13 5.54 12.26
N TYR A 99 4.16 4.73 11.84
CA TYR A 99 4.39 3.76 10.77
C TYR A 99 4.66 4.45 9.44
N HIS A 100 5.49 3.85 8.60
CA HIS A 100 5.75 4.34 7.24
C HIS A 100 6.35 3.25 6.37
N VAL A 101 6.30 3.43 5.05
CA VAL A 101 7.09 2.61 4.14
C VAL A 101 8.40 3.32 3.88
N MET A 102 9.49 2.78 4.41
CA MET A 102 10.83 3.28 4.18
C MET A 102 11.33 2.80 2.81
N MET A 103 11.73 3.75 1.97
CA MET A 103 12.36 3.53 0.67
C MET A 103 13.86 3.76 0.83
N MET A 104 14.68 2.81 0.40
CA MET A 104 16.14 2.88 0.43
C MET A 104 16.71 2.55 -0.96
N ASP A 105 17.98 2.90 -1.16
CA ASP A 105 18.67 2.78 -2.45
C ASP A 105 17.88 3.46 -3.56
N LEU A 106 17.51 4.73 -3.31
CA LEU A 106 16.82 5.54 -4.31
C LEU A 106 17.67 5.70 -5.57
N LYS A 107 17.07 5.35 -6.71
CA LYS A 107 17.69 5.38 -8.04
C LYS A 107 17.64 6.77 -8.67
N GLN A 108 16.74 7.62 -8.19
CA GLN A 108 16.53 8.98 -8.66
C GLN A 108 16.00 9.87 -7.54
N THR A 109 16.17 11.19 -7.70
CA THR A 109 15.53 12.20 -6.84
C THR A 109 14.03 12.20 -7.07
N LEU A 110 13.25 12.34 -6.00
CA LEU A 110 11.80 12.50 -6.01
C LEU A 110 11.44 13.96 -5.72
N PRO A 111 11.30 14.83 -6.74
CA PRO A 111 10.91 16.21 -6.53
C PRO A 111 9.46 16.34 -6.07
N LYS A 112 9.12 17.46 -5.43
CA LYS A 112 7.74 17.75 -5.04
C LYS A 112 6.82 17.69 -6.26
N GLY A 113 5.67 17.02 -6.11
CA GLY A 113 4.68 16.88 -7.19
C GLY A 113 4.92 15.68 -8.10
N SER A 114 6.01 14.92 -7.94
CA SER A 114 6.20 13.67 -8.69
C SER A 114 5.24 12.58 -8.23
N THR A 115 4.74 11.79 -9.18
CA THR A 115 4.00 10.56 -8.91
C THR A 115 4.94 9.35 -8.96
N VAL A 116 4.83 8.45 -7.99
CA VAL A 116 5.65 7.24 -7.90
C VAL A 116 4.73 6.01 -7.84
N PRO A 117 4.88 5.02 -8.75
CA PRO A 117 4.13 3.77 -8.65
C PRO A 117 4.47 3.01 -7.37
N LEU A 118 3.44 2.65 -6.61
CA LEU A 118 3.54 1.88 -5.39
C LEU A 118 2.81 0.54 -5.56
N THR A 119 3.44 -0.54 -5.10
CA THR A 119 2.77 -1.82 -4.90
C THR A 119 2.84 -2.20 -3.43
N LEU A 120 1.70 -2.48 -2.82
CA LEU A 120 1.59 -3.01 -1.46
C LEU A 120 1.20 -4.48 -1.51
N ARG A 121 1.74 -5.27 -0.58
CA ARG A 121 1.45 -6.71 -0.45
C ARG A 121 0.77 -6.96 0.88
N PHE A 122 -0.41 -7.57 0.82
CA PHE A 122 -1.22 -7.90 1.98
C PHE A 122 -1.35 -9.42 2.16
N LYS A 123 -1.60 -9.86 3.38
CA LYS A 123 -1.98 -11.24 3.74
C LYS A 123 -3.19 -11.24 4.66
#